data_AF-A0A017T906-F1
#
_entry.id   AF-A0A017T906-F1
#
_cell.length_a   1.000
_cell.length_b   1.000
_cell.length_c   1.000
_cell.angle_alpha   90.00
_cell.angle_beta   90.00
_cell.angle_gamma   90.00
#
_symmetry.space_group_name_H-M   'P 1'
#
loop_
_entity.id
_entity.type
_entity.pdbx_description
1 polymer ?
#
loop_
_entity_poly.entity_id
_entity_poly.type
_entity_poly.pdbx_seq_one_letter_code
_entity_poly.pdbx_strand_id
1 'polypeptide(L)'
;MGKIPLNADWSEVLRRYKDDHQDPRNQFCHQIGIPLIVGSFPVGATLIGLPLAAGMFTVGWGFQFVGHAFEGKKPSFVDDRRSLLIGVLWCLEKYGMKVFEEVPPATA
;
A
#
# COMPACT_ATOMS: atom_id res chain seq x y z
N MET A 1 -3.58 -20.15 8.55
CA MET A 1 -3.48 -19.02 9.50
C MET A 1 -4.84 -18.33 9.52
N GLY A 2 -5.41 -18.01 10.68
CA GLY A 2 -6.67 -17.25 10.73
C GLY A 2 -6.48 -15.83 10.18
N LYS A 3 -7.51 -15.24 9.57
CA LYS A 3 -7.51 -13.82 9.18
C LYS A 3 -7.62 -12.96 10.43
N ILE A 4 -6.97 -11.80 10.42
CA ILE A 4 -7.08 -10.81 11.51
C ILE A 4 -8.23 -9.85 11.20
N PRO A 5 -9.29 -9.78 12.01
CA PRO A 5 -10.37 -8.82 11.79
C PRO A 5 -9.87 -7.40 12.05
N LEU A 6 -10.04 -6.50 11.07
CA LEU A 6 -9.80 -5.07 11.26
C LEU A 6 -10.90 -4.48 12.15
N ASN A 7 -10.57 -3.55 13.04
CA ASN A 7 -11.63 -2.81 13.74
C ASN A 7 -12.33 -1.82 12.78
N ALA A 8 -13.37 -1.12 13.27
CA ALA A 8 -14.14 -0.18 12.47
C ALA A 8 -13.28 0.93 11.84
N ASP A 9 -12.34 1.49 12.60
CA ASP A 9 -11.47 2.57 12.13
C ASP A 9 -10.55 2.11 11.00
N TRP A 10 -9.91 0.95 11.13
CA TRP A 10 -9.03 0.41 10.10
C TRP A 10 -9.79 -0.06 8.86
N SER A 11 -11.01 -0.56 9.05
CA SER A 11 -11.90 -0.94 7.94
C SER A 11 -12.33 0.29 7.15
N GLU A 12 -12.55 1.44 7.80
CA GLU A 12 -12.80 2.72 7.11
C GLU A 12 -11.58 3.20 6.31
N VAL A 13 -10.37 3.12 6.87
CA VAL A 13 -9.15 3.49 6.13
C VAL A 13 -8.98 2.58 4.89
N LEU A 14 -9.23 1.28 5.04
CA LEU A 14 -9.19 0.33 3.92
C LEU A 14 -10.21 0.68 2.83
N ARG A 15 -11.45 1.03 3.20
CA ARG A 15 -12.50 1.40 2.24
C ARG A 15 -12.13 2.67 1.47
N ARG A 16 -11.72 3.72 2.17
CA ARG A 16 -11.23 4.96 1.53
C ARG A 16 -10.05 4.70 0.62
N TYR A 17 -9.10 3.88 1.08
CA TYR A 17 -7.96 3.49 0.26
C TYR A 17 -8.41 2.79 -1.01
N LYS A 18 -9.34 1.82 -0.94
CA LYS A 18 -9.90 1.16 -2.12
C LYS A 18 -10.57 2.19 -3.04
N ASP A 19 -11.39 3.08 -2.51
CA ASP A 19 -12.10 4.11 -3.30
C ASP A 19 -11.13 5.05 -4.02
N ASP A 20 -10.00 5.38 -3.40
CA ASP A 20 -8.95 6.22 -3.99
C ASP A 20 -8.11 5.50 -5.07
N HIS A 21 -8.21 4.17 -5.21
CA HIS A 21 -7.38 3.37 -6.12
C HIS A 21 -8.23 2.47 -7.01
N GLN A 22 -8.99 3.06 -7.93
CA GLN A 22 -9.87 2.32 -8.84
C GLN A 22 -9.23 2.09 -10.21
N ASP A 23 -8.31 2.96 -10.66
CA ASP A 23 -7.67 2.84 -11.96
C ASP A 23 -6.71 1.64 -12.00
N PRO A 24 -6.83 0.70 -12.96
CA PRO A 24 -5.97 -0.49 -13.02
C PRO A 24 -4.48 -0.16 -13.20
N ARG A 25 -4.14 0.96 -13.85
CA ARG A 25 -2.76 1.44 -14.00
C ARG A 25 -2.21 1.90 -12.67
N ASN A 26 -3.02 2.63 -11.89
CA ASN A 26 -2.68 3.02 -10.52
C ASN A 26 -2.43 1.77 -9.66
N GLN A 27 -3.37 0.81 -9.68
CA GLN A 27 -3.22 -0.43 -8.92
C GLN A 27 -2.00 -1.24 -9.34
N PHE A 28 -1.63 -1.26 -10.62
CA PHE A 28 -0.42 -1.93 -11.12
C PHE A 28 0.86 -1.23 -10.67
N CYS A 29 0.91 0.10 -10.80
CA CYS A 29 2.02 0.89 -10.28
C CYS A 29 2.21 0.67 -8.77
N HIS A 30 1.12 0.61 -8.00
CA HIS A 30 1.18 0.32 -6.57
C HIS A 30 1.71 -1.09 -6.27
N GLN A 31 1.27 -2.10 -7.03
CA GLN A 31 1.79 -3.46 -6.92
C GLN A 31 3.29 -3.55 -7.22
N ILE A 32 3.86 -2.69 -8.07
CA ILE A 32 5.33 -2.68 -8.25
C ILE A 32 6.01 -1.86 -7.16
N GLY A 33 5.51 -0.66 -6.89
CA GLY A 33 6.21 0.30 -6.04
C GLY A 33 6.19 -0.07 -4.55
N ILE A 34 5.10 -0.66 -4.02
CA ILE A 34 5.01 -1.03 -2.61
C ILE A 34 6.07 -2.08 -2.23
N PRO A 35 6.22 -3.21 -2.97
CA PRO A 35 7.30 -4.16 -2.72
C PRO A 35 8.70 -3.56 -2.83
N LEU A 36 8.94 -2.64 -3.77
CA LEU A 36 10.23 -1.96 -3.88
C LEU A 36 10.52 -1.11 -2.64
N ILE A 37 9.54 -0.34 -2.16
CA ILE A 37 9.66 0.46 -0.94
C ILE A 37 9.90 -0.44 0.26
N VAL A 38 9.02 -1.44 0.49
CA VAL A 38 9.13 -2.34 1.65
C VAL A 38 10.43 -3.15 1.61
N GLY A 39 10.82 -3.66 0.45
CA GLY A 39 12.06 -4.41 0.25
C GLY A 39 13.33 -3.56 0.40
N SER A 40 13.25 -2.25 0.20
CA SER A 40 14.40 -1.37 0.37
C SER A 40 14.91 -1.30 1.82
N PHE A 41 14.03 -1.46 2.81
CA PHE A 41 14.40 -1.41 4.23
C PHE A 41 15.36 -2.54 4.64
N PRO A 42 15.03 -3.85 4.43
CA PRO A 42 15.97 -4.92 4.77
C PRO A 42 17.24 -4.88 3.91
N VAL A 43 17.17 -4.44 2.64
CA VAL A 43 18.36 -4.27 1.79
C VAL A 43 19.27 -3.18 2.34
N GLY A 44 18.71 -2.04 2.75
CA GLY A 44 19.45 -0.90 3.29
C GLY A 44 20.02 -1.15 4.68
N ALA A 45 19.42 -2.08 5.44
CA ALA A 45 19.96 -2.54 6.71
C ALA A 45 21.26 -3.36 6.57
N THR A 46 21.67 -3.70 5.34
CA THR A 46 22.96 -4.36 5.08
C THR A 46 24.08 -3.32 4.90
N LEU A 47 25.31 -3.68 5.30
CA LEU A 47 26.48 -2.76 5.27
C LEU A 47 26.82 -2.22 3.86
N ILE A 48 26.43 -2.94 2.79
CA ILE A 48 26.77 -2.63 1.39
C ILE A 48 25.52 -2.21 0.59
N GLY A 49 24.31 -2.51 1.09
CA GLY A 49 23.08 -2.39 0.31
C GLY A 49 22.48 -0.99 0.25
N LEU A 50 23.03 0.01 0.96
CA LEU A 50 22.43 1.35 1.03
C LEU A 50 22.23 2.02 -0.35
N PRO A 51 23.19 1.98 -1.31
CA PRO A 51 22.96 2.55 -2.63
C PRO A 51 21.83 1.86 -3.40
N LEU A 52 21.75 0.53 -3.31
CA LEU A 52 20.68 -0.26 -3.94
C LEU A 52 19.32 0.06 -3.29
N ALA A 53 19.27 0.11 -1.96
CA ALA A 53 18.07 0.46 -1.21
C ALA A 53 17.56 1.87 -1.56
N ALA A 54 18.46 2.85 -1.67
CA ALA A 54 18.09 4.21 -2.09
C ALA A 54 17.47 4.22 -3.50
N GLY A 55 18.04 3.45 -4.43
CA GLY A 55 17.47 3.26 -5.77
C GLY A 55 16.09 2.60 -5.72
N MET A 56 15.94 1.50 -4.99
CA MET A 56 14.66 0.81 -4.82
C MET A 56 13.59 1.71 -4.21
N PHE A 57 13.93 2.43 -3.15
CA PHE A 57 13.01 3.35 -2.47
C PHE A 57 12.55 4.47 -3.40
N THR A 58 13.49 5.10 -4.12
CA THR A 58 13.20 6.21 -5.05
C THR A 58 12.34 5.73 -6.23
N VAL A 59 12.71 4.62 -6.86
CA VAL A 59 11.93 4.04 -7.97
C VAL A 59 10.56 3.59 -7.49
N GLY A 60 10.47 2.97 -6.32
CA GLY A 60 9.22 2.53 -5.74
C GLY A 60 8.24 3.69 -5.51
N TRP A 61 8.71 4.81 -4.95
CA TRP A 61 7.92 6.03 -4.82
C TRP A 61 7.56 6.65 -6.18
N GLY A 62 8.47 6.61 -7.14
CA GLY A 62 8.19 7.02 -8.52
C GLY A 62 6.99 6.29 -9.11
N PHE A 63 6.93 4.96 -8.94
CA PHE A 63 5.75 4.18 -9.34
C PHE A 63 4.48 4.62 -8.60
N GLN A 64 4.52 4.83 -7.27
CA GLN A 64 3.33 5.29 -6.52
C GLN A 64 2.78 6.61 -7.10
N PHE A 65 3.65 7.60 -7.30
CA PHE A 65 3.21 8.91 -7.79
C PHE A 65 2.74 8.88 -9.24
N VAL A 66 3.36 8.07 -10.10
CA VAL A 66 2.89 7.85 -11.48
C VAL A 66 1.50 7.19 -11.47
N GLY A 67 1.28 6.22 -10.58
CA GLY A 67 -0.04 5.60 -10.40
C GLY A 67 -1.12 6.62 -10.04
N HIS A 68 -0.85 7.46 -9.04
CA HIS A 68 -1.74 8.54 -8.64
C HIS A 68 -1.94 9.61 -9.73
N ALA A 69 -0.94 9.86 -10.57
CA ALA A 69 -1.10 10.75 -11.71
C ALA A 69 -2.10 10.19 -12.74
N PHE A 70 -2.15 8.86 -12.93
CA PHE A 70 -3.18 8.21 -13.77
C PHE A 70 -4.57 8.25 -13.13
N GLU A 71 -4.66 8.05 -11.82
CA GLU A 71 -5.92 8.09 -11.06
C GLU A 71 -6.52 9.51 -10.98
N GLY A 72 -5.67 10.55 -10.97
CA GLY A 72 -6.09 11.94 -10.79
C GLY A 72 -6.47 12.29 -9.35
N LYS A 73 -6.31 11.35 -8.40
CA LYS A 73 -6.51 11.56 -6.96
C LYS A 73 -5.17 11.71 -6.25
N LYS A 74 -5.14 12.55 -5.23
CA LYS A 74 -3.97 12.67 -4.35
C LYS A 74 -3.69 11.35 -3.60
N PRO A 75 -2.45 11.09 -3.17
CA PRO A 75 -2.16 9.91 -2.35
C PRO A 75 -2.92 9.89 -1.03
N SER A 76 -3.56 8.77 -0.69
CA SER A 76 -4.41 8.65 0.51
C SER A 76 -3.68 8.92 1.82
N PHE A 77 -2.35 8.72 1.86
CA PHE A 77 -1.55 9.02 3.05
C PHE A 77 -1.46 10.51 3.38
N VAL A 78 -1.84 11.39 2.44
CA VAL A 78 -1.93 12.83 2.68
C VAL A 78 -3.07 13.14 3.65
N ASP A 79 -4.18 12.41 3.58
CA ASP A 79 -5.31 12.54 4.51
C ASP A 79 -5.11 11.71 5.77
N ASP A 80 -4.61 10.48 5.62
CA ASP A 80 -4.39 9.57 6.75
C ASP A 80 -3.16 8.69 6.55
N ARG A 81 -2.14 8.90 7.40
CA ARG A 81 -0.87 8.16 7.36
C ARG A 81 -1.03 6.65 7.56
N ARG A 82 -2.13 6.20 8.18
CA ARG A 82 -2.46 4.76 8.32
C ARG A 82 -2.60 4.09 6.95
N SER A 83 -2.94 4.86 5.91
CA SER A 83 -3.02 4.40 4.52
C SER A 83 -1.72 3.79 3.99
N LEU A 84 -0.55 4.16 4.54
CA LEU A 84 0.73 3.53 4.18
C LEU A 84 0.76 2.05 4.58
N LEU A 85 0.24 1.71 5.76
CA LEU A 85 0.16 0.33 6.24
C LEU A 85 -0.95 -0.45 5.52
N ILE A 86 -2.10 0.19 5.31
CA ILE A 86 -3.19 -0.39 4.52
C ILE A 86 -2.73 -0.72 3.10
N GLY A 87 -1.92 0.14 2.47
CA GLY A 87 -1.36 -0.12 1.14
C GLY A 87 -0.55 -1.41 1.09
N VAL A 88 0.29 -1.68 2.11
CA VAL A 88 1.04 -2.94 2.23
C VAL A 88 0.08 -4.12 2.36
N LEU A 89 -0.89 -4.04 3.26
CA LEU A 89 -1.87 -5.11 3.47
C LEU A 89 -2.67 -5.41 2.18
N TRP A 90 -3.17 -4.38 1.51
CA TRP A 90 -3.90 -4.50 0.26
C TRP A 90 -3.04 -5.11 -0.87
N CYS A 91 -1.75 -4.76 -0.94
CA CYS A 91 -0.82 -5.37 -1.88
C CYS A 91 -0.61 -6.87 -1.59
N LEU A 92 -0.50 -7.26 -0.32
CA LEU A 92 -0.41 -8.68 0.08
C LEU A 92 -1.68 -9.44 -0.37
N GLU A 93 -2.87 -8.85 -0.19
CA GLU A 93 -4.13 -9.45 -0.63
C GLU A 93 -4.15 -9.66 -2.16
N LYS A 94 -3.66 -8.69 -2.94
CA LYS A 94 -3.52 -8.82 -4.41
C LYS A 94 -2.58 -9.94 -4.84
N TYR A 95 -1.60 -10.30 -4.01
CA TYR A 95 -0.74 -11.47 -4.22
C TYR A 95 -1.32 -12.77 -3.68
N GLY A 96 -2.58 -12.78 -3.26
CA GLY A 96 -3.27 -13.96 -2.74
C GLY A 96 -3.07 -14.20 -1.25
N MET A 97 -2.35 -13.33 -0.53
CA MET A 97 -2.16 -13.42 0.91
C MET A 97 -3.28 -12.69 1.66
N LYS A 98 -4.35 -13.40 1.98
CA LYS A 98 -5.49 -12.88 2.75
C LYS A 98 -5.17 -12.91 4.26
N VAL A 99 -4.50 -11.87 4.75
CA VAL A 99 -4.05 -11.77 6.15
C VAL A 99 -5.03 -11.05 7.07
N PHE A 100 -5.95 -10.27 6.52
CA PHE A 100 -6.94 -9.50 7.26
C PHE A 100 -8.35 -9.71 6.71
N GLU A 101 -9.35 -9.30 7.48
CA GLU A 101 -10.75 -9.25 7.07
C GLU A 101 -11.34 -7.90 7.45
N GLU A 102 -12.03 -7.29 6.49
CA GLU A 102 -12.77 -6.04 6.70
C GLU A 102 -14.01 -6.34 7.56
N VAL A 103 -14.23 -5.54 8.60
CA VAL A 103 -15.48 -5.61 9.37
C VAL A 103 -16.54 -4.80 8.63
N PRO A 104 -17.74 -5.37 8.39
CA PRO A 104 -18.82 -4.64 7.74
C PRO A 104 -19.11 -3.33 8.48
N PRO A 105 -19.50 -2.26 7.76
CA PRO A 105 -20.00 -1.07 8.43
C PRO A 105 -21.13 -1.47 9.37
N ALA A 106 -21.15 -0.86 10.57
CA ALA A 106 -22.27 -1.03 11.48
C ALA A 106 -23.56 -0.71 10.71
N THR A 107 -24.48 -1.66 10.66
CA THR A 107 -25.81 -1.42 10.11
C THR A 107 -26.43 -0.27 10.89
N ALA A 108 -26.68 0.86 10.20
CA ALA A 108 -27.47 1.96 10.74
C ALA A 108 -28.92 1.52 10.96
#